data_AF-Q19RY2-F1
#
_entry.id   AF-Q19RY2-F1
#
_cell.length_a   1.000
_cell.length_b   1.000
_cell.length_c   1.000
_cell.angle_alpha   90.00
_cell.angle_beta   90.00
_cell.angle_gamma   90.00
#
_symmetry.space_group_name_H-M   'P 1'
#
loop_
_entity.id
_entity.type
_entity.pdbx_description
1 polymer ?
#
loop_
_entity_poly.entity_id
_entity_poly.type
_entity_poly.pdbx_seq_one_letter_code
_entity_poly.pdbx_strand_id
1 'polypeptide(L)'
;TMYPHYDGVINVDLTTQLIVNKVAEKDEYGGVNFINLFSNIDTPINLKHIENSHDKHTDIHIMKAVKEADSVLLAWGSYGKKPLVENRVNEVLDMLKPHSKKISILTNPQTNE
;
A
#
# COMPACT_ATOMS: atom_id res chain seq x y z
N THR A 1 -22.16 4.88 -24.54
CA THR A 1 -23.57 5.34 -24.44
C THR A 1 -23.58 6.85 -24.57
N MET A 2 -24.58 7.45 -25.22
CA MET A 2 -24.54 8.85 -25.69
C MET A 2 -24.67 9.90 -24.57
N TYR A 3 -25.06 9.50 -23.35
CA TYR A 3 -25.04 10.34 -22.15
C TYR A 3 -24.81 9.46 -20.91
N PRO A 4 -23.57 9.30 -20.42
CA PRO A 4 -23.33 8.66 -19.13
C PRO A 4 -23.88 9.54 -18.00
N HIS A 5 -24.85 9.03 -17.27
CA HIS A 5 -25.42 9.64 -16.06
C HIS A 5 -24.52 9.30 -14.85
N TYR A 6 -24.26 10.28 -13.97
CA TYR A 6 -23.22 10.23 -12.94
C TYR A 6 -23.75 9.67 -11.59
N ASP A 7 -24.29 8.45 -11.58
CA ASP A 7 -24.80 7.84 -10.32
C ASP A 7 -23.74 7.05 -9.52
N GLY A 8 -22.44 7.21 -9.81
CA GLY A 8 -21.38 6.35 -9.30
C GLY A 8 -20.28 7.06 -8.49
N VAL A 9 -20.63 7.91 -7.51
CA VAL A 9 -19.62 8.52 -6.62
C VAL A 9 -19.05 7.46 -5.68
N ILE A 10 -17.90 6.89 -6.02
CA ILE A 10 -17.11 6.06 -5.10
C ILE A 10 -16.31 7.01 -4.20
N ASN A 11 -16.71 7.10 -2.93
CA ASN A 11 -15.92 7.80 -1.91
C ASN A 11 -14.70 6.94 -1.54
N VAL A 12 -13.57 7.25 -2.15
CA VAL A 12 -12.24 6.74 -1.80
C VAL A 12 -11.49 7.76 -0.94
N ASP A 13 -10.55 7.29 -0.12
CA ASP A 13 -9.70 8.20 0.64
C ASP A 13 -8.85 9.08 -0.30
N LEU A 14 -8.45 10.26 0.21
CA LEU A 14 -7.73 11.26 -0.56
C LEU A 14 -6.42 10.72 -1.15
N THR A 15 -5.72 9.83 -0.45
CA THR A 15 -4.42 9.29 -0.92
C THR A 15 -4.63 8.42 -2.14
N THR A 16 -5.63 7.53 -2.11
CA THR A 16 -6.03 6.71 -3.27
C THR A 16 -6.41 7.59 -4.45
N GLN A 17 -7.20 8.65 -4.24
CA GLN A 17 -7.59 9.58 -5.31
C GLN A 17 -6.37 10.26 -5.95
N LEU A 18 -5.46 10.78 -5.14
CA LEU A 18 -4.27 11.47 -5.64
C LEU A 18 -3.36 10.53 -6.43
N ILE A 19 -3.19 9.29 -5.98
CA ILE A 19 -2.38 8.28 -6.68
C ILE A 19 -3.02 7.92 -8.02
N VAL A 20 -4.33 7.63 -8.04
CA VAL A 20 -5.04 7.30 -9.29
C VAL A 20 -4.95 8.45 -10.28
N ASN A 21 -5.15 9.69 -9.83
CA ASN A 21 -5.01 10.87 -10.70
C ASN A 21 -3.60 10.96 -11.30
N LYS A 22 -2.56 10.74 -10.50
CA LYS A 22 -1.18 10.80 -10.99
C LYS A 22 -0.79 9.65 -11.91
N VAL A 23 -1.30 8.45 -11.66
CA VAL A 23 -1.13 7.31 -12.55
C VAL A 23 -1.85 7.56 -13.87
N ALA A 24 -3.06 8.12 -13.85
CA ALA A 24 -3.83 8.45 -15.05
C ALA A 24 -3.21 9.61 -15.87
N GLU A 25 -2.52 10.56 -15.23
CA GLU A 25 -1.73 11.60 -15.92
C GLU A 25 -0.48 11.05 -16.62
N LYS A 26 -0.02 9.85 -16.21
CA LYS A 26 1.20 9.21 -16.70
C LYS A 26 0.81 8.08 -17.65
N ASP A 27 0.91 8.31 -18.95
CA ASP A 27 0.65 7.30 -20.00
C ASP A 27 1.61 6.08 -19.98
N GLU A 28 2.47 5.98 -18.96
CA GLU A 28 3.49 4.94 -18.78
C GLU A 28 2.99 3.75 -17.96
N TYR A 29 1.90 3.90 -17.19
CA TYR A 29 1.41 2.86 -16.28
C TYR A 29 0.11 2.21 -16.79
N GLY A 30 0.10 0.88 -16.86
CA GLY A 30 -1.10 0.12 -17.22
C GLY A 30 -2.11 -0.07 -16.07
N GLY A 31 -1.71 0.20 -14.83
CA GLY A 31 -2.54 0.05 -13.63
C GLY A 31 -1.77 0.23 -12.33
N VAL A 32 -2.49 0.21 -11.21
CA VAL A 32 -1.93 0.33 -9.86
C VAL A 32 -2.62 -0.64 -8.90
N ASN A 33 -1.84 -1.28 -8.03
CA ASN A 33 -2.34 -2.13 -6.95
C ASN A 33 -2.10 -1.45 -5.61
N PHE A 34 -3.15 -1.30 -4.80
CA PHE A 34 -3.05 -0.81 -3.43
C PHE A 34 -3.07 -2.00 -2.46
N ILE A 35 -2.05 -2.10 -1.60
CA ILE A 35 -1.91 -3.22 -0.67
C ILE A 35 -1.54 -2.69 0.70
N ASN A 36 -2.31 -3.09 1.69
CA ASN A 36 -2.08 -2.74 3.08
C ASN A 36 -1.20 -3.78 3.77
N LEU A 37 -0.39 -3.34 4.73
CA LEU A 37 0.40 -4.23 5.59
C LEU A 37 -0.49 -5.13 6.48
N PHE A 38 -1.69 -4.65 6.76
CA PHE A 38 -2.70 -5.28 7.62
C PHE A 38 -3.99 -5.45 6.83
N SER A 39 -4.60 -6.64 6.93
CA SER A 39 -5.86 -6.97 6.23
C SER A 39 -7.09 -6.77 7.10
N ASN A 40 -6.92 -6.78 8.42
CA ASN A 40 -7.99 -6.52 9.36
C ASN A 40 -8.11 -5.01 9.60
N ILE A 41 -8.98 -4.36 8.83
CA ILE A 41 -9.17 -2.90 8.80
C ILE A 41 -10.38 -2.47 9.67
N ASP A 42 -10.57 -3.12 10.81
CA ASP A 42 -11.30 -2.49 11.91
C ASP A 42 -10.36 -1.50 12.59
N THR A 43 -10.18 -0.28 12.06
CA THR A 43 -9.48 0.75 12.85
C THR A 43 -10.08 2.13 12.65
N PRO A 44 -10.54 2.75 13.76
CA PRO A 44 -9.64 3.69 14.46
C PRO A 44 -9.72 3.71 16.01
N ILE A 45 -9.89 2.57 16.73
CA ILE A 45 -10.13 2.66 18.20
C ILE A 45 -8.93 2.25 19.08
N ASN A 46 -8.03 1.36 18.66
CA ASN A 46 -6.84 1.06 19.50
C ASN A 46 -5.77 0.25 18.75
N LEU A 47 -4.52 0.74 18.80
CA LEU A 47 -3.31 -0.04 18.46
C LEU A 47 -3.17 -1.34 19.29
N LYS A 48 -3.95 -1.47 20.37
CA LYS A 48 -3.98 -2.64 21.26
C LYS A 48 -4.53 -3.93 20.59
N HIS A 49 -5.15 -3.86 19.41
CA HIS A 49 -5.70 -5.02 18.71
C HIS A 49 -4.83 -5.51 17.53
N ILE A 50 -3.56 -5.10 17.45
CA ILE A 50 -2.64 -5.48 16.36
C ILE A 50 -2.31 -6.99 16.34
N GLU A 51 -2.47 -7.71 17.45
CA GLU A 51 -2.08 -9.14 17.54
C GLU A 51 -2.76 -10.05 16.49
N ASN A 52 -3.95 -9.71 15.98
CA ASN A 52 -4.66 -10.45 14.92
C ASN A 52 -4.95 -9.58 13.67
N SER A 53 -4.03 -8.66 13.37
CA SER A 53 -4.22 -7.64 12.32
C SER A 53 -4.00 -8.12 10.88
N HIS A 54 -3.35 -9.28 10.72
CA HIS A 54 -3.03 -9.88 9.44
C HIS A 54 -2.93 -11.41 9.59
N ASP A 55 -3.07 -12.12 8.48
CA ASP A 55 -2.92 -13.56 8.42
C ASP A 55 -2.00 -13.97 7.27
N LYS A 56 -1.84 -15.28 7.08
CA LYS A 56 -1.03 -15.83 5.99
C LYS A 56 -1.58 -15.47 4.60
N HIS A 57 -2.87 -15.17 4.47
CA HIS A 57 -3.45 -14.76 3.19
C HIS A 57 -3.01 -13.34 2.82
N THR A 58 -2.88 -12.44 3.78
CA THR A 58 -2.30 -11.10 3.56
C THR A 58 -0.92 -11.20 2.92
N ASP A 59 -0.04 -12.06 3.44
CA ASP A 59 1.31 -12.26 2.90
C ASP A 59 1.28 -12.79 1.47
N ILE A 60 0.37 -13.72 1.19
CA ILE A 60 0.18 -14.27 -0.17
C ILE A 60 -0.24 -13.15 -1.13
N HIS A 61 -1.14 -12.26 -0.74
CA HIS A 61 -1.57 -11.14 -1.58
C HIS A 61 -0.46 -10.12 -1.81
N ILE A 62 0.30 -9.76 -0.78
CA ILE A 62 1.49 -8.90 -0.90
C ILE A 62 2.47 -9.51 -1.90
N MET A 63 2.86 -10.78 -1.70
CA MET A 63 3.83 -11.44 -2.56
C MET A 63 3.35 -11.64 -3.99
N LYS A 64 2.06 -11.94 -4.19
CA LYS A 64 1.48 -12.10 -5.53
C LYS A 64 1.58 -10.79 -6.31
N ALA A 65 1.11 -9.70 -5.73
CA ALA A 65 1.12 -8.42 -6.41
C ALA A 65 2.54 -7.87 -6.60
N VAL A 66 3.44 -8.10 -5.65
CA VAL A 66 4.86 -7.78 -5.83
C VAL A 66 5.44 -8.59 -6.98
N LYS A 67 5.14 -9.88 -7.11
CA LYS A 67 5.63 -10.69 -8.25
C LYS A 67 5.14 -10.15 -9.59
N GLU A 68 3.88 -9.78 -9.67
CA GLU A 68 3.21 -9.31 -10.90
C GLU A 68 3.57 -7.86 -11.27
N ALA A 69 3.92 -7.00 -10.31
CA ALA A 69 4.21 -5.60 -10.56
C ALA A 69 5.61 -5.39 -11.19
N ASP A 70 5.70 -4.47 -12.16
CA ASP A 70 6.97 -4.02 -12.74
C ASP A 70 7.78 -3.18 -11.75
N SER A 71 7.10 -2.40 -10.91
CA SER A 71 7.68 -1.52 -9.90
C SER A 71 6.82 -1.52 -8.63
N VAL A 72 7.47 -1.44 -7.47
CA VAL A 72 6.83 -1.48 -6.16
C VAL A 72 7.27 -0.27 -5.35
N LEU A 73 6.31 0.49 -4.83
CA LEU A 73 6.56 1.63 -3.95
C LEU A 73 6.06 1.33 -2.53
N LEU A 74 6.96 1.41 -1.56
CA LEU A 74 6.67 1.22 -0.14
C LEU A 74 6.46 2.59 0.51
N ALA A 75 5.25 2.85 1.04
CA ALA A 75 4.82 4.19 1.46
C ALA A 75 4.21 4.21 2.89
N TRP A 76 4.86 3.58 3.86
CA TRP A 76 4.40 3.57 5.27
C TRP A 76 4.86 4.78 6.10
N GLY A 77 5.79 5.59 5.59
CA GLY A 77 6.33 6.79 6.24
C GLY A 77 6.77 6.58 7.69
N SER A 78 6.66 7.61 8.52
CA SER A 78 7.01 7.56 9.94
C SER A 78 6.18 6.57 10.75
N TYR A 79 4.98 6.20 10.28
CA TYR A 79 4.14 5.21 10.95
C TYR A 79 4.79 3.81 10.95
N GLY A 80 5.57 3.48 9.91
CA GLY A 80 6.33 2.24 9.85
C GLY A 80 7.41 2.11 10.93
N LYS A 81 7.83 3.22 11.55
CA LYS A 81 8.81 3.25 12.65
C LYS A 81 8.19 3.07 14.03
N LYS A 82 6.86 2.94 14.14
CA LYS A 82 6.22 2.68 15.44
C LYS A 82 6.56 1.26 15.89
N PRO A 83 6.88 1.01 17.17
CA PRO A 83 7.33 -0.31 17.64
C PRO A 83 6.39 -1.48 17.28
N LEU A 84 5.07 -1.24 17.28
CA LEU A 84 4.07 -2.27 16.94
C LEU A 84 3.96 -2.57 15.43
N VAL A 85 4.49 -1.68 14.59
CA VAL A 85 4.41 -1.75 13.12
C VAL A 85 5.76 -2.12 12.53
N GLU A 86 6.84 -1.69 13.17
CA GLU A 86 8.23 -1.92 12.74
C GLU A 86 8.53 -3.42 12.56
N ASN A 87 8.08 -4.27 13.49
CA ASN A 87 8.22 -5.72 13.35
C ASN A 87 7.58 -6.24 12.06
N ARG A 88 6.36 -5.79 11.76
CA ARG A 88 5.64 -6.18 10.54
C ARG A 88 6.33 -5.66 9.29
N VAL A 89 6.85 -4.42 9.32
CA VAL A 89 7.64 -3.86 8.22
C VAL A 89 8.87 -4.71 7.95
N ASN A 90 9.60 -5.10 8.99
CA ASN A 90 10.80 -5.93 8.86
C ASN A 90 10.49 -7.33 8.28
N GLU A 91 9.41 -7.98 8.75
CA GLU A 91 8.95 -9.26 8.19
C GLU A 91 8.63 -9.14 6.70
N VAL A 92 7.90 -8.09 6.30
CA VAL A 92 7.58 -7.84 4.90
C VAL A 92 8.84 -7.56 4.09
N LEU A 93 9.75 -6.70 4.57
CA LEU A 93 11.03 -6.45 3.89
C LEU A 93 11.86 -7.73 3.70
N ASP A 94 11.86 -8.62 4.69
CA ASP A 94 12.52 -9.91 4.61
C ASP A 94 11.91 -10.82 3.53
N MET A 95 10.58 -10.89 3.45
CA MET A 95 9.88 -11.61 2.38
C MET A 95 10.17 -11.03 0.99
N LEU A 96 10.38 -9.72 0.91
CA LEU A 96 10.58 -8.98 -0.34
C LEU A 96 12.04 -8.96 -0.83
N LYS A 97 13.01 -9.43 -0.04
CA LYS A 97 14.44 -9.50 -0.42
C LYS A 97 14.70 -10.03 -1.84
N PRO A 98 14.03 -11.11 -2.33
CA PRO A 98 14.23 -11.62 -3.68
C PRO A 98 13.84 -10.64 -4.80
N HIS A 99 13.03 -9.62 -4.50
CA HIS A 99 12.50 -8.64 -5.44
C HIS A 99 13.06 -7.22 -5.22
N SER A 100 14.14 -7.07 -4.44
CA SER A 100 14.71 -5.78 -4.05
C SER A 100 14.99 -4.80 -5.21
N LYS A 101 15.32 -5.29 -6.40
CA LYS A 101 15.64 -4.45 -7.57
C LYS A 101 14.49 -3.58 -8.06
N LYS A 102 13.24 -3.97 -7.82
CA LYS A 102 12.05 -3.22 -8.25
C LYS A 102 11.34 -2.49 -7.13
N ILE A 103 11.95 -2.48 -5.94
CA ILE A 103 11.37 -1.90 -4.74
C ILE A 103 12.01 -0.53 -4.50
N SER A 104 11.16 0.48 -4.36
CA SER A 104 11.52 1.82 -3.92
C SER A 104 10.77 2.15 -2.63
N ILE A 105 11.39 2.91 -1.74
CA ILE A 105 10.75 3.41 -0.51
C ILE A 105 10.48 4.90 -0.72
N LEU A 106 9.24 5.31 -0.51
CA LEU A 106 8.87 6.71 -0.50
C LEU A 106 9.33 7.33 0.82
N THR A 107 10.22 8.32 0.73
CA THR A 107 10.73 9.05 1.88
C THR A 107 10.45 10.54 1.74
N ASN A 108 10.20 11.20 2.88
CA ASN A 108 10.12 12.64 2.96
C ASN A 108 11.55 13.23 2.95
N PRO A 109 11.91 14.09 1.98
CA PRO A 109 13.26 14.64 1.86
C PRO A 109 13.66 15.57 3.02
N GLN A 110 12.70 16.09 3.80
CA GLN A 110 12.98 16.96 4.94
C GLN A 110 13.26 16.17 6.22
N THR A 111 12.57 15.04 6.42
CA THR A 111 12.64 14.26 7.67
C THR A 111 13.39 12.94 7.51
N ASN A 112 13.70 12.52 6.27
CA ASN A 112 14.21 11.18 5.94
C ASN A 112 13.34 10.06 6.56
N GLU A 113 12.04 10.31 6.64
CA GLU A 113 11.02 9.35 7.12
C GLU A 113 10.20 8.78 5.99
#